data_AF-A0AAU9QUU3-F1
#
_entry.id   AF-A0AAU9QUU3-F1
#
_cell.length_a   1.000
_cell.length_b   1.000
_cell.length_c   1.000
_cell.angle_alpha   90.00
_cell.angle_beta   90.00
_cell.angle_gamma   90.00
#
_symmetry.space_group_name_H-M   'P 1'
#
loop_
_entity.id
_entity.type
_entity.pdbx_description
1 polymer ?
#
loop_
_entity_poly.entity_id
_entity_poly.type
_entity_poly.pdbx_seq_one_letter_code
_entity_poly.pdbx_strand_id
1 'polypeptide(L)'
;MGAKPLVASAEVQLHSVETVKLWNPSKKSKAPGVGLFFKRASVLEYAARRDDPYADFALLEIERAMNDAFAVCQQALQALPARLSSRVQYHEALSRAPVTKTISLKSRFGWRLVALLEQFDIAMVQMSDAYFKAQLTRPEFEGHRQACIQALRKVISDSVVLQHSGVTRQDMAANNAKAQAAQAKLGAIPFEVLEGVERAEFAPDIRG
;
A
#
# COMPACT_ATOMS: atom_id res chain seq x y z
N MET A 1 -31.56 12.23 6.81
CA MET A 1 -30.29 12.85 7.24
C MET A 1 -29.16 11.86 6.97
N GLY A 2 -28.34 12.09 5.94
CA GLY A 2 -27.21 11.20 5.66
C GLY A 2 -26.10 11.42 6.69
N ALA A 3 -25.57 10.34 7.29
CA ALA A 3 -24.42 10.42 8.17
C ALA A 3 -23.25 11.07 7.42
N LYS A 4 -22.59 12.05 8.06
CA LYS A 4 -21.37 12.66 7.50
C LYS A 4 -20.29 11.57 7.40
N PRO A 5 -19.46 11.56 6.35
CA PRO A 5 -18.40 10.56 6.21
C PRO A 5 -17.43 10.64 7.40
N LEU A 6 -17.07 9.49 7.95
CA LEU A 6 -16.06 9.40 9.01
C LEU A 6 -14.72 9.92 8.48
N VAL A 7 -14.06 10.75 9.29
CA VAL A 7 -12.68 11.17 9.08
C VAL A 7 -11.90 10.67 10.27
N ALA A 8 -10.90 9.84 10.02
CA ALA A 8 -9.97 9.43 11.05
C ALA A 8 -8.68 10.25 10.92
N SER A 9 -8.13 10.65 12.06
CA SER A 9 -6.83 11.31 12.18
C SER A 9 -5.92 10.44 13.03
N ALA A 10 -4.68 10.28 12.60
CA ALA A 10 -3.64 9.58 13.36
C ALA A 10 -2.31 10.32 13.22
N GLU A 11 -1.37 9.96 14.08
CA GLU A 11 0.04 10.33 13.93
C GLU A 11 0.84 9.04 13.83
N VAL A 12 1.83 9.03 12.93
CA VAL A 12 2.81 7.95 12.83
C VAL A 12 4.19 8.51 13.06
N GLN A 13 5.00 7.82 13.87
CA GLN A 13 6.42 8.12 14.05
C GLN A 13 7.22 7.20 13.14
N LEU A 14 8.03 7.80 12.26
CA LEU A 14 8.86 7.08 11.30
C LEU A 14 10.30 7.03 11.80
N HIS A 15 10.83 5.83 11.97
CA HIS A 15 12.18 5.62 12.50
C HIS A 15 13.19 5.24 11.40
N SER A 16 12.77 4.53 10.35
CA SER A 16 13.69 4.14 9.27
C SER A 16 13.88 5.25 8.22
N VAL A 17 15.07 5.32 7.65
CA VAL A 17 15.39 6.26 6.56
C VAL A 17 14.57 5.93 5.31
N GLU A 18 14.31 4.65 5.08
CA GLU A 18 13.52 4.10 3.98
C GLU A 18 12.09 4.65 4.00
N THR A 19 11.39 4.56 5.13
CA THR A 19 10.02 5.06 5.25
C THR A 19 9.97 6.57 5.13
N VAL A 20 10.93 7.29 5.71
CA VAL A 20 11.03 8.75 5.56
C VAL A 20 11.20 9.16 4.10
N LYS A 21 11.99 8.41 3.30
CA LYS A 21 12.17 8.67 1.86
C LYS A 21 10.91 8.38 1.05
N LEU A 22 10.08 7.41 1.44
CA LEU A 22 8.79 7.14 0.79
C LEU A 22 7.77 8.25 1.06
N TRP A 23 7.84 8.86 2.25
CA TRP A 23 6.99 9.99 2.61
C TRP A 23 7.43 11.30 1.96
N ASN A 24 8.74 11.53 1.89
CA ASN A 24 9.34 12.73 1.32
C ASN A 24 10.28 12.33 0.16
N PRO A 25 9.74 11.86 -0.99
CA PRO A 25 10.57 11.54 -2.14
C PRO A 25 11.34 12.79 -2.57
N SER A 26 12.63 12.62 -2.88
CA SER A 26 13.47 13.74 -3.29
C SER A 26 12.98 14.32 -4.62
N LYS A 27 13.27 15.60 -4.89
CA LYS A 27 12.94 16.24 -6.18
C LYS A 27 13.54 15.52 -7.40
N LYS A 28 14.58 14.71 -7.21
CA LYS A 28 15.24 13.92 -8.26
C LYS A 28 14.62 12.53 -8.44
N SER A 29 13.80 12.08 -7.49
CA SER A 29 13.14 10.78 -7.56
C SER A 29 11.96 10.82 -8.53
N LYS A 30 11.96 9.92 -9.51
CA LYS A 30 10.79 9.68 -10.37
C LYS A 30 9.78 8.73 -9.72
N ALA A 31 10.15 8.05 -8.63
CA ALA A 31 9.27 7.10 -7.96
C ALA A 31 8.17 7.85 -7.17
N PRO A 32 6.90 7.40 -7.26
CA PRO A 32 5.80 8.00 -6.51
C PRO A 32 5.98 7.82 -5.00
N GLY A 33 5.43 8.77 -4.24
CA GLY A 33 5.44 8.75 -2.77
C GLY A 33 4.08 8.44 -2.17
N VAL A 34 4.07 8.25 -0.85
CA VAL A 34 2.88 7.88 -0.06
C VAL A 34 1.71 8.86 -0.23
N GLY A 35 1.98 10.17 -0.30
CA GLY A 35 0.93 11.18 -0.49
C GLY A 35 0.17 11.02 -1.81
N LEU A 36 0.85 10.60 -2.89
CA LEU A 36 0.20 10.36 -4.18
C LEU A 36 -0.69 9.11 -4.12
N PHE A 37 -0.24 8.05 -3.44
CA PHE A 37 -1.07 6.87 -3.20
C PHE A 37 -2.38 7.24 -2.51
N PHE A 38 -2.34 8.00 -1.41
CA PHE A 38 -3.56 8.37 -0.68
C PHE A 38 -4.57 9.11 -1.56
N LYS A 39 -4.09 10.02 -2.41
CA LYS A 39 -4.92 10.73 -3.39
C LYS A 39 -5.54 9.75 -4.38
N ARG A 40 -4.73 8.83 -4.94
CA ARG A 40 -5.19 7.88 -5.98
C ARG A 40 -6.16 6.83 -5.42
N ALA A 41 -5.84 6.22 -4.29
CA ALA A 41 -6.71 5.27 -3.60
C ALA A 41 -8.09 5.88 -3.30
N SER A 42 -8.14 7.13 -2.85
CA SER A 42 -9.42 7.84 -2.60
C SER A 42 -10.25 8.02 -3.89
N VAL A 43 -9.59 8.28 -5.03
CA VAL A 43 -10.25 8.40 -6.33
C VAL A 43 -10.78 7.03 -6.81
N LEU A 44 -9.97 5.98 -6.68
CA LEU A 44 -10.37 4.61 -7.05
C LEU A 44 -11.57 4.15 -6.20
N GLU A 45 -11.53 4.32 -4.88
CA GLU A 45 -12.67 4.00 -4.01
C GLU A 45 -13.92 4.82 -4.35
N TYR A 46 -13.77 6.07 -4.78
CA TYR A 46 -14.90 6.86 -5.23
C TYR A 46 -15.53 6.28 -6.51
N ALA A 47 -14.71 5.90 -7.49
CA ALA A 47 -15.17 5.33 -8.74
C ALA A 47 -15.76 3.92 -8.57
N ALA A 48 -15.12 3.05 -7.79
CA ALA A 48 -15.61 1.72 -7.46
C ALA A 48 -17.00 1.76 -6.80
N ARG A 49 -17.22 2.73 -5.89
CA ARG A 49 -18.54 2.97 -5.28
C ARG A 49 -19.62 3.36 -6.29
N ARG A 50 -19.23 3.86 -7.47
CA ARG A 50 -20.12 4.23 -8.58
C ARG A 50 -20.17 3.16 -9.67
N ASP A 51 -19.85 1.92 -9.28
CA ASP A 51 -19.90 0.75 -10.16
C ASP A 51 -18.89 0.77 -11.32
N ASP A 52 -17.73 1.40 -11.15
CA ASP A 52 -16.67 1.37 -12.16
C ASP A 52 -15.84 0.07 -12.07
N PRO A 53 -15.91 -0.83 -13.07
CA PRO A 53 -15.23 -2.12 -13.00
C PRO A 53 -13.71 -2.02 -13.09
N TYR A 54 -13.17 -0.98 -13.74
CA TYR A 54 -11.72 -0.75 -13.77
C TYR A 54 -11.19 -0.22 -12.45
N ALA A 55 -12.01 0.53 -11.71
CA ALA A 55 -11.67 0.94 -10.35
C ALA A 55 -11.66 -0.26 -9.39
N ASP A 56 -12.62 -1.18 -9.51
CA ASP A 56 -12.61 -2.43 -8.75
C ASP A 56 -11.38 -3.29 -9.07
N PHE A 57 -11.04 -3.43 -10.36
CA PHE A 57 -9.83 -4.11 -10.78
C PHE A 57 -8.58 -3.49 -10.17
N ALA A 58 -8.46 -2.16 -10.22
CA ALA A 58 -7.33 -1.45 -9.64
C ALA A 58 -7.22 -1.69 -8.12
N LEU A 59 -8.32 -1.62 -7.38
CA LEU A 59 -8.32 -1.87 -5.94
C LEU A 59 -7.96 -3.31 -5.60
N LEU A 60 -8.43 -4.28 -6.39
CA LEU A 60 -8.12 -5.70 -6.20
C LEU A 60 -6.61 -5.97 -6.38
N GLU A 61 -6.01 -5.44 -7.44
CA GLU A 61 -4.57 -5.59 -7.68
C GLU A 61 -3.73 -4.89 -6.61
N ILE A 62 -4.14 -3.71 -6.15
CA ILE A 62 -3.48 -3.01 -5.04
C ILE A 62 -3.60 -3.83 -3.75
N GLU A 63 -4.74 -4.44 -3.47
CA GLU A 63 -4.94 -5.28 -2.29
C GLU A 63 -4.04 -6.52 -2.30
N ARG A 64 -3.94 -7.19 -3.45
CA ARG A 64 -3.01 -8.31 -3.66
C ARG A 64 -1.57 -7.87 -3.42
N ALA A 65 -1.14 -6.76 -4.02
CA ALA A 65 0.20 -6.22 -3.80
C ALA A 65 0.46 -5.82 -2.33
N MET A 66 -0.55 -5.33 -1.62
CA MET A 66 -0.46 -5.04 -0.18
C MET A 66 -0.29 -6.33 0.63
N ASN A 67 -1.07 -7.36 0.35
CA ASN A 67 -0.99 -8.65 1.03
C ASN A 67 0.40 -9.27 0.85
N ASP A 68 0.96 -9.20 -0.37
CA ASP A 68 2.32 -9.64 -0.65
C ASP A 68 3.35 -8.83 0.15
N ALA A 69 3.22 -7.50 0.18
CA ALA A 69 4.14 -6.63 0.92
C ALA A 69 4.08 -6.87 2.43
N PHE A 70 2.89 -7.11 2.99
CA PHE A 70 2.72 -7.54 4.38
C PHE A 70 3.45 -8.86 4.64
N ALA A 71 3.25 -9.86 3.78
CA ALA A 71 3.90 -11.16 3.91
C ALA A 71 5.42 -11.05 3.83
N VAL A 72 5.96 -10.27 2.89
CA VAL A 72 7.41 -10.05 2.74
C VAL A 72 8.01 -9.38 3.97
N CYS A 73 7.36 -8.35 4.53
CA CYS A 73 7.83 -7.72 5.77
C CYS A 73 7.77 -8.68 6.96
N GLN A 74 6.72 -9.48 7.06
CA GLN A 74 6.56 -10.49 8.11
C GLN A 74 7.64 -11.58 8.02
N GLN A 75 7.95 -12.06 6.80
CA GLN A 75 9.00 -13.04 6.57
C GLN A 75 10.38 -12.48 6.96
N ALA A 76 10.68 -11.23 6.61
CA ALA A 76 11.92 -10.57 7.01
C ALA A 76 12.06 -10.50 8.54
N LEU A 77 10.97 -10.18 9.25
CA LEU A 77 10.95 -10.17 10.71
C LEU A 77 11.12 -11.57 11.31
N GLN A 78 10.50 -12.60 10.72
CA GLN A 78 10.63 -13.99 11.19
C GLN A 78 12.02 -14.59 10.93
N ALA A 79 12.75 -14.08 9.94
CA ALA A 79 14.12 -14.49 9.66
C ALA A 79 15.14 -13.93 10.68
N LEU A 80 14.74 -12.95 11.50
CA LEU A 80 15.63 -12.38 12.51
C LEU A 80 15.90 -13.39 13.62
N PRO A 81 17.16 -13.49 14.08
CA PRO A 81 17.50 -14.38 15.19
C PRO A 81 16.79 -13.94 16.46
N ALA A 82 16.38 -14.92 17.27
CA ALA A 82 15.77 -14.64 18.56
C ALA A 82 16.73 -13.83 19.45
N ARG A 83 16.19 -12.84 20.17
CA ARG A 83 16.95 -12.04 21.15
C ARG A 83 17.27 -12.91 22.37
N LEU A 84 18.27 -13.77 22.26
CA LEU A 84 18.65 -14.69 23.33
C LEU A 84 19.99 -14.27 23.94
N SER A 85 19.93 -13.62 25.09
CA SER A 85 21.04 -13.54 26.05
C SER A 85 20.49 -13.46 27.46
N SER A 86 20.94 -14.33 28.35
CA SER A 86 20.59 -14.28 29.77
C SER A 86 21.34 -13.17 30.54
N ARG A 87 22.32 -12.51 29.90
CA ARG A 87 23.23 -11.56 30.57
C ARG A 87 23.22 -10.16 29.98
N VAL A 88 22.72 -10.00 28.75
CA VAL A 88 22.70 -8.72 28.07
C VAL A 88 21.30 -8.38 27.60
N GLN A 89 20.72 -7.38 28.25
CA GLN A 89 19.41 -6.84 27.91
C GLN A 89 19.61 -5.55 27.12
N TYR A 90 18.98 -5.47 25.95
CA TYR A 90 18.95 -4.26 25.14
C TYR A 90 17.50 -3.88 24.87
N HIS A 91 17.20 -2.58 24.90
CA HIS A 91 15.92 -2.06 24.44
C HIS A 91 15.82 -2.13 22.92
N GLU A 92 14.61 -1.95 22.40
CA GLU A 92 14.40 -1.76 20.96
C GLU A 92 15.25 -0.60 20.45
N ALA A 93 15.93 -0.82 19.33
CA ALA A 93 16.66 0.25 18.67
C ALA A 93 15.65 1.15 17.96
N LEU A 94 15.61 2.42 18.32
CA LEU A 94 14.77 3.43 17.69
C LEU A 94 15.64 4.57 17.18
N SER A 95 15.19 5.24 16.11
CA SER A 95 15.82 6.49 15.69
C SER A 95 15.86 7.49 16.83
N ARG A 96 16.99 8.18 17.01
CA ARG A 96 17.15 9.28 17.97
C ARG A 96 16.40 10.55 17.56
N ALA A 97 15.99 10.64 16.30
CA ALA A 97 15.23 11.74 15.74
C ALA A 97 14.15 11.18 14.81
N PRO A 98 13.09 10.54 15.36
CA PRO A 98 12.00 10.04 14.56
C PRO A 98 11.25 11.20 13.89
N VAL A 99 10.69 10.93 12.71
CA VAL A 99 9.89 11.91 11.98
C VAL A 99 8.42 11.63 12.20
N THR A 100 7.72 12.52 12.89
CA THR A 100 6.27 12.43 13.07
C THR A 100 5.54 12.95 11.84
N LYS A 101 4.54 12.20 11.37
CA LYS A 101 3.64 12.59 10.29
C LYS A 101 2.18 12.49 10.75
N THR A 102 1.44 13.59 10.61
CA THR A 102 -0.01 13.60 10.80
C THR A 102 -0.69 13.04 9.56
N ILE A 103 -1.66 12.17 9.79
CA ILE A 103 -2.43 11.45 8.78
C ILE A 103 -3.89 11.84 8.95
N SER A 104 -4.54 12.24 7.86
CA SER A 104 -5.99 12.46 7.80
C SER A 104 -6.51 11.81 6.53
N LEU A 105 -7.25 10.70 6.66
CA LEU A 105 -7.64 9.85 5.54
C LEU A 105 -9.12 9.50 5.60
N LYS A 106 -9.70 9.35 4.41
CA LYS A 106 -11.10 8.95 4.19
C LYS A 106 -11.24 7.62 3.45
N SER A 107 -10.12 7.07 2.97
CA SER A 107 -10.04 5.84 2.17
C SER A 107 -9.60 4.68 3.04
N ARG A 108 -10.29 3.53 2.90
CA ARG A 108 -9.93 2.27 3.57
C ARG A 108 -8.56 1.76 3.12
N PHE A 109 -8.27 1.85 1.83
CA PHE A 109 -6.96 1.54 1.27
C PHE A 109 -5.86 2.48 1.75
N GLY A 110 -6.21 3.75 2.01
CA GLY A 110 -5.32 4.68 2.69
C GLY A 110 -4.91 4.16 4.08
N TRP A 111 -5.88 3.71 4.89
CA TRP A 111 -5.59 3.12 6.21
C TRP A 111 -4.82 1.80 6.13
N ARG A 112 -5.10 0.94 5.14
CA ARG A 112 -4.29 -0.26 4.89
C ARG A 112 -2.84 0.07 4.56
N LEU A 113 -2.59 1.11 3.75
CA LEU A 113 -1.21 1.55 3.49
C LEU A 113 -0.52 2.07 4.76
N VAL A 114 -1.25 2.74 5.67
CA VAL A 114 -0.67 3.18 6.96
C VAL A 114 -0.22 1.99 7.80
N ALA A 115 -1.05 0.95 7.92
CA ALA A 115 -0.67 -0.28 8.63
C ALA A 115 0.54 -0.98 7.97
N LEU A 116 0.57 -1.02 6.63
CA LEU A 116 1.71 -1.57 5.89
C LEU A 116 3.00 -0.76 6.11
N LEU A 117 2.90 0.57 6.15
CA LEU A 117 4.04 1.45 6.40
C LEU A 117 4.59 1.28 7.82
N GLU A 118 3.73 1.08 8.81
CA GLU A 118 4.13 0.77 10.18
C GLU A 118 4.92 -0.54 10.24
N GLN A 119 4.37 -1.63 9.70
CA GLN A 119 5.05 -2.92 9.71
C GLN A 119 6.37 -2.89 8.91
N PHE A 120 6.38 -2.18 7.79
CA PHE A 120 7.58 -1.95 7.00
C PHE A 120 8.65 -1.18 7.80
N ASP A 121 8.27 -0.12 8.51
CA ASP A 121 9.21 0.67 9.32
C ASP A 121 9.80 -0.18 10.45
N ILE A 122 8.96 -0.96 11.15
CA ILE A 122 9.39 -1.92 12.17
C ILE A 122 10.38 -2.92 11.59
N ALA A 123 10.09 -3.51 10.42
CA ALA A 123 10.98 -4.45 9.76
C ALA A 123 12.34 -3.80 9.44
N MET A 124 12.35 -2.60 8.86
CA MET A 124 13.58 -1.87 8.54
C MET A 124 14.43 -1.58 9.77
N VAL A 125 13.80 -1.15 10.86
CA VAL A 125 14.45 -0.84 12.12
C VAL A 125 15.06 -2.10 12.75
N GLN A 126 14.28 -3.18 12.86
CA GLN A 126 14.75 -4.42 13.49
C GLN A 126 15.83 -5.13 12.66
N MET A 127 15.72 -5.13 11.33
CA MET A 127 16.78 -5.63 10.44
C MET A 127 18.06 -4.81 10.60
N SER A 128 17.95 -3.48 10.67
CA SER A 128 19.11 -2.60 10.85
C SER A 128 19.78 -2.81 12.21
N ASP A 129 19.00 -3.03 13.27
CA ASP A 129 19.51 -3.36 14.61
C ASP A 129 20.26 -4.69 14.63
N ALA A 130 19.66 -5.73 14.05
CA ALA A 130 20.28 -7.05 13.95
C ALA A 130 21.59 -6.98 13.13
N TYR A 131 21.58 -6.25 12.01
CA TYR A 131 22.79 -6.03 11.20
C TYR A 131 23.87 -5.25 11.96
N PHE A 132 23.50 -4.15 12.64
CA PHE A 132 24.43 -3.37 13.47
C PHE A 132 25.07 -4.20 14.59
N LYS A 133 24.32 -5.16 15.15
CA LYS A 133 24.79 -6.09 16.17
C LYS A 133 25.48 -7.34 15.62
N ALA A 134 25.81 -7.35 14.31
CA ALA A 134 26.46 -8.47 13.61
C ALA A 134 25.69 -9.80 13.71
N GLN A 135 24.36 -9.73 13.82
CA GLN A 135 23.45 -10.89 13.85
C GLN A 135 22.95 -11.28 12.46
N LEU A 136 23.08 -10.38 11.49
CA LEU A 136 22.84 -10.63 10.08
C LEU A 136 24.13 -10.39 9.31
N THR A 137 24.40 -11.21 8.32
CA THR A 137 25.38 -10.91 7.29
C THR A 137 24.86 -9.80 6.37
N ARG A 138 25.79 -9.14 5.65
CA ARG A 138 25.42 -8.11 4.69
C ARG A 138 24.49 -8.62 3.57
N PRO A 139 24.70 -9.81 2.96
CA PRO A 139 23.78 -10.34 1.95
C PRO A 139 22.37 -10.60 2.49
N GLU A 140 22.24 -11.13 3.71
CA GLU A 140 20.92 -11.34 4.34
C GLU A 140 20.20 -10.01 4.56
N PHE A 141 20.89 -9.04 5.17
CA PHE A 141 20.33 -7.71 5.40
C PHE A 141 19.89 -7.03 4.11
N GLU A 142 20.76 -6.92 3.10
CA GLU A 142 20.41 -6.25 1.84
C GLU A 142 19.35 -7.03 1.05
N GLY A 143 19.34 -8.36 1.12
CA GLY A 143 18.33 -9.20 0.49
C GLY A 143 16.93 -8.92 1.03
N HIS A 144 16.76 -9.03 2.36
CA HIS A 144 15.47 -8.75 3.00
C HIS A 144 15.06 -7.28 2.83
N ARG A 145 16.01 -6.35 3.02
CA ARG A 145 15.77 -4.92 2.86
C ARG A 145 15.26 -4.58 1.45
N GLN A 146 15.93 -5.09 0.42
CA GLN A 146 15.55 -4.82 -0.95
C GLN A 146 14.20 -5.43 -1.33
N ALA A 147 13.91 -6.65 -0.85
CA ALA A 147 12.61 -7.31 -1.07
C ALA A 147 11.45 -6.49 -0.49
N CYS A 148 11.56 -6.05 0.77
CA CYS A 148 10.56 -5.20 1.41
C CYS A 148 10.37 -3.88 0.65
N ILE A 149 11.48 -3.21 0.25
CA ILE A 149 11.41 -1.95 -0.51
C ILE A 149 10.70 -2.14 -1.85
N GLN A 150 11.00 -3.21 -2.56
CA GLN A 150 10.38 -3.51 -3.86
C GLN A 150 8.88 -3.77 -3.71
N ALA A 151 8.48 -4.60 -2.75
CA ALA A 151 7.09 -4.92 -2.51
C ALA A 151 6.27 -3.66 -2.16
N LEU A 152 6.77 -2.81 -1.25
CA LEU A 152 6.09 -1.57 -0.90
C LEU A 152 6.05 -0.56 -2.06
N ARG A 153 7.11 -0.48 -2.88
CA ARG A 153 7.12 0.38 -4.07
C ARG A 153 6.15 -0.10 -5.15
N LYS A 154 5.93 -1.42 -5.27
CA LYS A 154 4.92 -1.98 -6.17
C LYS A 154 3.53 -1.48 -5.79
N VAL A 155 3.15 -1.57 -4.50
CA VAL A 155 1.86 -1.04 -4.01
C VAL A 155 1.65 0.42 -4.40
N ILE A 156 2.66 1.28 -4.18
CA ILE A 156 2.56 2.71 -4.52
C ILE A 156 2.46 2.90 -6.04
N SER A 157 3.26 2.16 -6.81
CA SER A 157 3.27 2.23 -8.28
C SER A 157 1.94 1.79 -8.88
N ASP A 158 1.34 0.70 -8.38
CA ASP A 158 0.07 0.16 -8.88
C ASP A 158 -1.05 1.19 -8.72
N SER A 159 -1.08 1.97 -7.62
CA SER A 159 -2.03 3.07 -7.45
C SER A 159 -1.90 4.21 -8.46
N VAL A 160 -0.75 4.33 -9.12
CA VAL A 160 -0.48 5.37 -10.12
C VAL A 160 -0.77 4.86 -11.53
N VAL A 161 -0.42 3.60 -11.80
CA VAL A 161 -0.54 2.99 -13.13
C VAL A 161 -1.98 2.55 -13.40
N LEU A 162 -2.65 1.94 -12.42
CA LEU A 162 -4.02 1.45 -12.55
C LEU A 162 -5.01 2.61 -12.39
N GLN A 163 -5.97 2.69 -13.30
CA GLN A 163 -6.87 3.84 -13.43
C GLN A 163 -8.32 3.38 -13.48
N HIS A 164 -9.21 4.22 -12.94
CA HIS A 164 -10.64 4.09 -13.19
C HIS A 164 -10.97 4.51 -14.64
N SER A 165 -12.12 4.08 -15.14
CA SER A 165 -12.55 4.29 -16.53
C SER A 165 -13.62 5.38 -16.68
N GLY A 166 -14.42 5.60 -15.63
CA GLY A 166 -15.61 6.45 -15.66
C GLY A 166 -16.85 5.80 -16.26
N VAL A 167 -16.80 4.49 -16.56
CA VAL A 167 -17.95 3.71 -17.06
C VAL A 167 -18.55 2.87 -15.93
N THR A 168 -19.80 2.44 -16.06
CA THR A 168 -20.42 1.46 -15.16
C THR A 168 -20.40 0.05 -15.74
N ARG A 169 -20.72 -0.98 -14.95
CA ARG A 169 -20.92 -2.33 -15.51
C ARG A 169 -22.08 -2.40 -16.49
N GLN A 170 -23.10 -1.57 -16.30
CA GLN A 170 -24.19 -1.43 -17.27
C GLN A 170 -23.69 -0.87 -18.61
N ASP A 171 -22.79 0.13 -18.60
CA ASP A 171 -22.17 0.63 -19.83
C ASP A 171 -21.41 -0.50 -20.56
N MET A 172 -20.68 -1.32 -19.79
CA MET A 172 -19.93 -2.48 -20.31
C MET A 172 -20.84 -3.56 -20.90
N ALA A 173 -21.90 -3.94 -20.19
CA ALA A 173 -22.88 -4.92 -20.66
C ALA A 173 -23.63 -4.45 -21.92
N ALA A 174 -23.93 -3.15 -22.01
CA ALA A 174 -24.53 -2.55 -23.20
C ALA A 174 -23.53 -2.35 -24.36
N ASN A 175 -22.23 -2.58 -24.13
CA ASN A 175 -21.14 -2.35 -25.07
C ASN A 175 -21.22 -0.99 -25.78
N ASN A 176 -21.53 0.06 -25.01
CA ASN A 176 -21.76 1.38 -25.58
C ASN A 176 -20.45 2.11 -25.94
N ALA A 177 -20.56 3.28 -26.56
CA ALA A 177 -19.39 4.06 -26.99
C ALA A 177 -18.40 4.37 -25.84
N LYS A 178 -18.88 4.54 -24.60
CA LYS A 178 -18.00 4.77 -23.44
C LYS A 178 -17.24 3.50 -23.06
N ALA A 179 -17.92 2.35 -23.03
CA ALA A 179 -17.30 1.06 -22.76
C ALA A 179 -16.21 0.72 -23.79
N GLN A 180 -16.50 0.91 -25.08
CA GLN A 180 -15.54 0.70 -26.16
C GLN A 180 -14.31 1.62 -26.02
N ALA A 181 -14.53 2.90 -25.70
CA ALA A 181 -13.44 3.85 -25.46
C ALA A 181 -12.60 3.48 -24.23
N ALA A 182 -13.23 3.01 -23.15
CA ALA A 182 -12.53 2.54 -21.96
C ALA A 182 -11.67 1.31 -22.26
N GLN A 183 -12.20 0.30 -22.95
CA GLN A 183 -11.45 -0.89 -23.37
C GLN A 183 -10.29 -0.55 -24.29
N ALA A 184 -10.49 0.34 -25.26
CA ALA A 184 -9.43 0.78 -26.16
C ALA A 184 -8.29 1.50 -25.41
N LYS A 185 -8.61 2.23 -24.34
CA LYS A 185 -7.64 3.01 -23.56
C LYS A 185 -6.94 2.19 -22.47
N LEU A 186 -7.67 1.37 -21.74
CA LEU A 186 -7.20 0.70 -20.53
C LEU A 186 -6.95 -0.80 -20.73
N GLY A 187 -7.35 -1.36 -21.86
CA GLY A 187 -7.25 -2.79 -22.15
C GLY A 187 -8.37 -3.60 -21.50
N ALA A 188 -8.34 -4.91 -21.70
CA ALA A 188 -9.27 -5.83 -21.07
C ALA A 188 -8.89 -6.08 -19.59
N ILE A 189 -9.92 -6.32 -18.76
CA ILE A 189 -9.79 -6.75 -17.37
C ILE A 189 -10.45 -8.13 -17.21
N PRO A 190 -10.13 -8.90 -16.14
CA PRO A 190 -10.73 -10.20 -15.89
C PRO A 190 -12.27 -10.16 -15.89
N PHE A 191 -12.90 -11.21 -16.42
CA PHE A 191 -14.35 -11.27 -16.57
C PHE A 191 -15.05 -11.27 -15.20
N GLU A 192 -14.49 -11.96 -14.22
CA GLU A 192 -14.99 -12.03 -12.85
C GLU A 192 -15.05 -10.65 -12.20
N VAL A 193 -14.07 -9.79 -12.49
CA VAL A 193 -14.07 -8.41 -12.01
C VAL A 193 -15.05 -7.55 -12.81
N LEU A 194 -15.10 -7.75 -14.13
CA LEU A 194 -16.02 -7.03 -15.01
C LEU A 194 -17.49 -7.26 -14.60
N GLU A 195 -17.86 -8.49 -14.24
CA GLU A 195 -19.19 -8.87 -13.77
C GLU A 195 -19.42 -8.55 -12.28
N GLY A 196 -18.38 -8.11 -11.56
CA GLY A 196 -18.47 -7.81 -10.13
C GLY A 196 -18.55 -9.04 -9.22
N VAL A 197 -18.23 -10.23 -9.76
CA VAL A 197 -18.10 -11.49 -9.02
C VAL A 197 -16.86 -11.45 -8.11
N GLU A 198 -15.76 -10.92 -8.62
CA GLU A 198 -14.54 -10.70 -7.85
C GLU A 198 -14.31 -9.20 -7.64
N ARG A 199 -14.17 -8.81 -6.37
CA ARG A 199 -13.83 -7.45 -5.95
C ARG A 199 -12.85 -7.55 -4.79
N ALA A 200 -12.07 -6.50 -4.57
CA ALA A 200 -11.20 -6.41 -3.40
C ALA A 200 -12.01 -6.60 -2.11
N GLU A 201 -11.49 -7.33 -1.14
CA GLU A 201 -12.16 -7.59 0.15
C GLU A 201 -12.52 -6.26 0.86
N PHE A 202 -11.69 -5.24 0.69
CA PHE A 202 -11.89 -3.90 1.28
C PHE A 202 -12.50 -2.89 0.30
N ALA A 203 -13.01 -3.33 -0.85
CA ALA A 203 -13.69 -2.46 -1.80
C ALA A 203 -14.96 -1.83 -1.17
N PRO A 204 -15.33 -0.60 -1.55
CA PRO A 204 -16.56 0.00 -1.06
C PRO A 204 -17.79 -0.69 -1.67
N ASP A 205 -18.91 -0.68 -0.94
CA ASP A 205 -20.20 -1.09 -1.49
C ASP A 205 -20.56 -0.25 -2.71
N ILE A 206 -21.07 -0.90 -3.75
CA ILE A 206 -21.59 -0.22 -4.94
C ILE A 206 -22.90 0.47 -4.54
N ARG A 207 -23.03 1.76 -4.86
CA ARG A 207 -24.31 2.46 -4.68
C ARG A 207 -25.24 2.10 -5.84
N GLY A 208 -26.37 1.48 -5.48
CA GLY A 208 -27.54 1.42 -6.37
C GLY A 208 -28.18 2.78 -6.59
#